data_AF-A0A176ZIQ8-F1
#
_entry.id   AF-A0A176ZIQ8-F1
#
_cell.length_a   1.000
_cell.length_b   1.000
_cell.length_c   1.000
_cell.angle_alpha   90.00
_cell.angle_beta   90.00
_cell.angle_gamma   90.00
#
_symmetry.space_group_name_H-M   'P 1'
#
loop_
_entity.id
_entity.type
_entity.pdbx_description
1 polymer ?
#
loop_
_entity_poly.entity_id
_entity_poly.type
_entity_poly.pdbx_seq_one_letter_code
_entity_poly.pdbx_strand_id
1 'polypeptide(L)'
;MRRLLVALCLLTAALWSAPALAQARNQLGPLCTTDTTPPDQMIDACNKIVALKVFGDGQLATIYFYFWRAVGWNKKGDYTKVIADASEATRLQPSQAAYNLRGSAYYDRGEYDIAIADFDDALKLGPPSATITLIAFATAPGQVALDGEGANSPFSAALSRHIGTPGLEVQQMLTRVRAEVVSSTKNKQVPWSNSSLLGEVYLAEK
;
A
#
# COMPACT_ATOMS: atom_id res chain seq x y z
N MET A 1 -57.02 -68.63 -10.72
CA MET A 1 -56.42 -68.37 -12.05
C MET A 1 -56.14 -66.88 -12.17
N ARG A 2 -54.86 -66.51 -12.40
CA ARG A 2 -54.32 -65.31 -13.11
C ARG A 2 -55.19 -64.03 -13.05
N ARG A 3 -54.69 -62.87 -12.59
CA ARG A 3 -53.60 -62.05 -13.19
C ARG A 3 -53.11 -61.02 -12.15
N LEU A 4 -51.80 -60.99 -11.85
CA LEU A 4 -51.14 -59.88 -11.14
C LEU A 4 -50.66 -58.88 -12.19
N LEU A 5 -51.19 -57.66 -12.15
CA LEU A 5 -50.77 -56.52 -12.95
C LEU A 5 -49.65 -55.78 -12.22
N VAL A 6 -48.54 -55.60 -12.93
CA VAL A 6 -47.38 -54.79 -12.57
C VAL A 6 -47.77 -53.31 -12.60
N ALA A 7 -47.55 -52.58 -11.51
CA ALA A 7 -47.56 -51.12 -11.48
C ALA A 7 -46.22 -50.64 -10.92
N LEU A 8 -45.35 -50.23 -11.85
CA LEU A 8 -44.04 -49.64 -11.63
C LEU A 8 -44.22 -48.19 -11.17
N CYS A 9 -44.19 -47.93 -9.86
CA CYS A 9 -44.10 -46.56 -9.33
C CYS A 9 -42.63 -46.16 -9.20
N LEU A 10 -42.13 -45.45 -10.20
CA LEU A 10 -40.88 -44.70 -10.18
C LEU A 10 -40.95 -43.61 -9.09
N LEU A 11 -40.38 -43.88 -7.92
CA LEU A 11 -40.06 -42.85 -6.94
C LEU A 11 -38.84 -42.08 -7.44
N THR A 12 -39.11 -40.98 -8.16
CA THR A 12 -38.10 -40.00 -8.52
C THR A 12 -37.47 -39.42 -7.26
N ALA A 13 -36.16 -39.60 -7.12
CA ALA A 13 -35.34 -38.94 -6.12
C ALA A 13 -35.46 -37.43 -6.26
N ALA A 14 -36.22 -36.79 -5.38
CA ALA A 14 -36.08 -35.36 -5.12
C ALA A 14 -34.79 -35.18 -4.31
N LEU A 15 -33.67 -35.06 -5.02
CA LEU A 15 -32.45 -34.46 -4.50
C LEU A 15 -32.82 -33.02 -4.10
N TRP A 16 -33.10 -32.81 -2.82
CA TRP A 16 -33.05 -31.48 -2.20
C TRP A 16 -31.61 -31.00 -2.28
N SER A 17 -31.24 -30.39 -3.40
CA SER A 17 -30.10 -29.48 -3.45
C SER A 17 -30.47 -28.26 -2.62
N ALA A 18 -29.93 -28.18 -1.41
CA ALA A 18 -29.90 -26.92 -0.67
C ALA A 18 -29.30 -25.82 -1.58
N PRO A 19 -29.84 -24.60 -1.55
CA PRO A 19 -29.66 -23.63 -2.62
C PRO A 19 -28.22 -23.10 -2.66
N ALA A 20 -27.70 -22.92 -3.88
CA ALA A 20 -26.37 -22.36 -4.20
C ALA A 20 -26.07 -20.98 -3.57
N LEU A 21 -27.06 -20.32 -2.96
CA LEU A 21 -26.96 -18.99 -2.36
C LEU A 21 -26.16 -18.96 -1.05
N ALA A 22 -26.19 -20.02 -0.23
CA ALA A 22 -25.41 -20.05 1.02
C ALA A 22 -23.91 -20.24 0.75
N GLN A 23 -23.57 -21.06 -0.26
CA GLN A 23 -22.20 -21.25 -0.73
C GLN A 23 -21.60 -19.94 -1.27
N ALA A 24 -22.41 -19.12 -1.94
CA ALA A 24 -21.97 -17.87 -2.56
C ALA A 24 -21.50 -16.81 -1.55
N ARG A 25 -22.12 -16.69 -0.37
CA ARG A 25 -21.79 -15.63 0.61
C ARG A 25 -20.41 -15.83 1.24
N ASN A 26 -20.05 -17.08 1.55
CA ASN A 26 -18.76 -17.41 2.16
C ASN A 26 -17.58 -17.25 1.19
N GLN A 27 -17.86 -17.21 -0.12
CA GLN A 27 -16.84 -17.02 -1.16
C GLN A 27 -16.55 -15.55 -1.46
N LEU A 28 -17.44 -14.62 -1.10
CA LEU A 28 -17.26 -13.20 -1.43
C LEU A 28 -16.00 -12.60 -0.81
N GLY A 29 -15.71 -12.94 0.45
CA GLY A 29 -14.52 -12.42 1.17
C GLY A 29 -13.23 -12.70 0.40
N PRO A 30 -12.87 -13.98 0.18
CA PRO A 30 -11.68 -14.34 -0.59
C PRO A 30 -11.63 -13.74 -1.99
N LEU A 31 -12.76 -13.68 -2.71
CA LEU A 31 -12.81 -13.05 -4.04
C LEU A 31 -12.50 -11.55 -4.00
N CYS A 32 -12.97 -10.85 -2.97
CA CYS A 32 -12.68 -9.43 -2.82
C CYS A 32 -11.22 -9.19 -2.38
N THR A 33 -10.64 -10.08 -1.57
CA THR A 33 -9.41 -9.77 -0.81
C THR A 33 -8.16 -10.50 -1.32
N THR A 34 -8.24 -11.18 -2.46
CA THR A 34 -7.11 -11.93 -3.03
C THR A 34 -6.59 -11.19 -4.26
N ASP A 35 -5.32 -10.79 -4.22
CA ASP A 35 -4.69 -9.95 -5.25
C ASP A 35 -4.63 -10.58 -6.65
N THR A 36 -4.67 -11.91 -6.73
CA THR A 36 -4.71 -12.66 -7.99
C THR A 36 -6.12 -12.79 -8.59
N THR A 37 -7.17 -12.34 -7.88
CA THR A 37 -8.54 -12.38 -8.39
C THR A 37 -8.67 -11.42 -9.58
N PRO A 38 -9.29 -11.85 -10.70
CA PRO A 38 -9.57 -10.96 -11.82
C PRO A 38 -10.34 -9.71 -11.37
N PRO A 39 -10.02 -8.52 -11.91
CA PRO A 39 -10.51 -7.26 -11.37
C PRO A 39 -12.04 -7.16 -11.35
N ASP A 40 -12.72 -7.64 -12.39
CA ASP A 40 -14.19 -7.61 -12.44
C ASP A 40 -14.83 -8.48 -11.35
N GLN A 41 -14.24 -9.65 -11.06
CA GLN A 41 -14.73 -10.54 -10.01
C GLN A 41 -14.46 -9.95 -8.62
N MET A 42 -13.28 -9.36 -8.41
CA MET A 42 -12.92 -8.67 -7.18
C MET A 42 -13.90 -7.52 -6.90
N ILE A 43 -14.11 -6.64 -7.87
CA ILE A 43 -15.01 -5.48 -7.75
C ILE A 43 -16.45 -5.93 -7.45
N ASP A 44 -16.96 -6.91 -8.19
CA ASP A 44 -18.31 -7.45 -7.97
C ASP A 44 -18.46 -8.06 -6.56
N ALA A 45 -17.46 -8.82 -6.11
CA ALA A 45 -17.46 -9.39 -4.77
C ALA A 45 -17.44 -8.29 -3.68
N CYS A 46 -16.55 -7.30 -3.79
CA CYS A 46 -16.49 -6.19 -2.85
C CYS A 46 -17.79 -5.37 -2.84
N ASN A 47 -18.39 -5.10 -4.01
CA ASN A 47 -19.68 -4.41 -4.13
C ASN A 47 -20.79 -5.14 -3.38
N LYS A 48 -20.89 -6.46 -3.56
CA LYS A 48 -21.87 -7.29 -2.86
C LYS A 48 -21.66 -7.21 -1.35
N ILE A 49 -20.42 -7.32 -0.87
CA ILE A 49 -20.13 -7.25 0.56
C ILE A 49 -20.54 -5.91 1.17
N VAL A 50 -20.14 -4.80 0.54
CA VAL A 50 -20.47 -3.44 0.99
C VAL A 50 -21.99 -3.23 1.01
N ALA A 51 -22.70 -3.67 -0.05
CA ALA A 51 -24.14 -3.53 -0.16
C ALA A 51 -24.92 -4.33 0.90
N LEU A 52 -24.39 -5.49 1.30
CA LEU A 52 -25.04 -6.36 2.29
C LEU A 52 -25.04 -5.76 3.70
N LYS A 53 -24.27 -4.70 3.97
CA LYS A 53 -24.16 -4.02 5.29
C LYS A 53 -24.00 -5.00 6.47
N VAL A 54 -23.38 -6.17 6.21
CA VAL A 54 -23.32 -7.30 7.15
C VAL A 54 -22.47 -6.94 8.36
N PHE A 55 -21.47 -6.10 8.14
CA PHE A 55 -20.56 -5.61 9.16
C PHE A 55 -21.11 -4.29 9.70
N GLY A 56 -22.30 -4.35 10.28
CA GLY A 56 -22.80 -3.30 11.16
C GLY A 56 -21.84 -3.18 12.34
N ASP A 57 -21.34 -1.98 12.58
CA ASP A 57 -20.41 -1.58 13.66
C ASP A 57 -18.92 -1.94 13.45
N GLY A 58 -18.58 -2.76 12.45
CA GLY A 58 -17.19 -3.07 12.10
C GLY A 58 -16.60 -2.09 11.09
N GLN A 59 -16.20 -0.88 11.51
CA GLN A 59 -15.51 0.10 10.65
C GLN A 59 -14.36 -0.56 9.86
N LEU A 60 -13.57 -1.42 10.52
CA LEU A 60 -12.41 -2.10 9.93
C LEU A 60 -12.75 -3.00 8.72
N ALA A 61 -13.83 -3.77 8.79
CA ALA A 61 -14.23 -4.63 7.67
C ALA A 61 -14.67 -3.77 6.47
N THR A 62 -15.42 -2.70 6.73
CA THR A 62 -15.86 -1.76 5.69
C THR A 62 -14.69 -1.03 5.04
N ILE A 63 -13.72 -0.54 5.83
CA ILE A 63 -12.45 0.05 5.35
C ILE A 63 -11.73 -0.95 4.42
N TYR A 64 -11.61 -2.20 4.86
CA TYR A 64 -10.90 -3.23 4.13
C TYR A 64 -11.52 -3.52 2.76
N PHE A 65 -12.85 -3.59 2.67
CA PHE A 65 -13.52 -3.83 1.38
C PHE A 65 -13.49 -2.62 0.44
N TYR A 66 -13.51 -1.38 0.95
CA TYR A 66 -13.25 -0.20 0.11
C TYR A 66 -11.83 -0.21 -0.44
N PHE A 67 -10.84 -0.53 0.40
CA PHE A 67 -9.45 -0.66 -0.04
C PHE A 67 -9.30 -1.69 -1.16
N TRP A 68 -9.85 -2.90 -1.00
CA TRP A 68 -9.77 -3.93 -2.01
C TRP A 68 -10.55 -3.62 -3.29
N ARG A 69 -11.69 -2.93 -3.19
CA ARG A 69 -12.40 -2.45 -4.38
C ARG A 69 -11.57 -1.42 -5.13
N ALA A 70 -10.89 -0.51 -4.42
CA ALA A 70 -9.94 0.43 -5.01
C ALA A 70 -8.78 -0.30 -5.72
N VAL A 71 -8.24 -1.37 -5.14
CA VAL A 71 -7.23 -2.23 -5.79
C VAL A 71 -7.77 -2.82 -7.09
N GLY A 72 -9.01 -3.33 -7.08
CA GLY A 72 -9.67 -3.82 -8.29
C GLY A 72 -9.80 -2.75 -9.38
N TRP A 73 -10.17 -1.52 -9.01
CA TRP A 73 -10.23 -0.39 -9.95
C TRP A 73 -8.85 0.02 -10.47
N ASN A 74 -7.82 -0.04 -9.63
CA ASN A 74 -6.44 0.27 -10.01
C ASN A 74 -5.93 -0.72 -11.07
N LYS A 75 -6.22 -2.02 -10.93
CA LYS A 75 -5.93 -3.03 -11.97
C LYS A 75 -6.63 -2.75 -13.30
N LYS A 76 -7.72 -1.97 -13.31
CA LYS A 76 -8.43 -1.53 -14.52
C LYS A 76 -7.99 -0.15 -15.03
N GLY A 77 -7.12 0.56 -14.31
CA GLY A 77 -6.73 1.94 -14.61
C GLY A 77 -7.85 2.97 -14.38
N ASP A 78 -8.90 2.64 -13.63
CA ASP A 78 -10.00 3.57 -13.34
C ASP A 78 -9.68 4.42 -12.11
N TYR A 79 -8.74 5.35 -12.28
CA TYR A 79 -8.19 6.15 -11.18
C TYR A 79 -9.24 7.01 -10.46
N THR A 80 -10.29 7.43 -11.15
CA THR A 80 -11.41 8.16 -10.53
C THR A 80 -12.10 7.32 -9.46
N LYS A 81 -12.32 6.03 -9.74
CA LYS A 81 -12.92 5.11 -8.75
C LYS A 81 -11.92 4.70 -7.67
N VAL A 82 -10.64 4.57 -7.99
CA VAL A 82 -9.58 4.36 -6.98
C VAL A 82 -9.58 5.49 -5.96
N ILE A 83 -9.59 6.74 -6.42
CA ILE A 83 -9.57 7.92 -5.54
C ILE A 83 -10.80 7.96 -4.64
N ALA A 84 -11.99 7.66 -5.18
CA ALA A 84 -13.23 7.66 -4.40
C ALA A 84 -13.19 6.62 -3.28
N ASP A 85 -12.83 5.38 -3.60
CA ASP A 85 -12.80 4.28 -2.63
C ASP A 85 -11.67 4.43 -1.61
N ALA A 86 -10.47 4.84 -2.04
CA ALA A 86 -9.36 5.11 -1.14
C ALA A 86 -9.63 6.30 -0.21
N SER A 87 -10.34 7.34 -0.70
CA SER A 87 -10.75 8.48 0.15
C SER A 87 -11.76 8.05 1.21
N GLU A 88 -12.70 7.17 0.88
CA GLU A 88 -13.62 6.63 1.88
C GLU A 88 -12.91 5.75 2.91
N ALA A 89 -11.96 4.91 2.47
CA ALA A 89 -11.12 4.13 3.37
C ALA A 89 -10.35 5.03 4.34
N THR A 90 -9.68 6.08 3.83
CA THR A 90 -8.94 7.06 4.64
C THR A 90 -9.86 7.86 5.58
N ARG A 91 -11.07 8.22 5.14
CA ARG A 91 -12.06 8.94 5.98
C ARG A 91 -12.49 8.10 7.18
N LEU A 92 -12.63 6.79 6.99
CA LEU A 92 -13.02 5.85 8.05
C LEU A 92 -11.84 5.53 8.98
N GLN A 93 -10.66 5.25 8.44
CA GLN A 93 -9.42 5.08 9.18
C GLN A 93 -8.23 5.40 8.27
N PRO A 94 -7.48 6.48 8.55
CA PRO A 94 -6.25 6.76 7.83
C PRO A 94 -5.26 5.59 7.95
N SER A 95 -4.70 5.18 6.81
CA SER A 95 -3.69 4.13 6.74
C SER A 95 -2.70 4.44 5.63
N GLN A 96 -1.45 4.00 5.81
CA GLN A 96 -0.42 4.16 4.79
C GLN A 96 -0.85 3.56 3.44
N ALA A 97 -1.47 2.37 3.47
CA ALA A 97 -1.91 1.68 2.27
C ALA A 97 -2.98 2.48 1.49
N ALA A 98 -3.96 3.08 2.19
CA ALA A 98 -4.99 3.89 1.54
C ALA A 98 -4.42 5.20 0.96
N TYR A 99 -3.52 5.87 1.69
CA TYR A 99 -2.83 7.07 1.18
C TYR A 99 -1.94 6.74 -0.02
N ASN A 100 -1.14 5.68 0.03
CA ASN A 100 -0.30 5.25 -1.11
C ASN A 100 -1.14 4.92 -2.35
N LEU A 101 -2.26 4.23 -2.17
CA LEU A 101 -3.14 3.86 -3.27
C LEU A 101 -3.79 5.10 -3.91
N ARG A 102 -4.22 6.06 -3.10
CA ARG A 102 -4.78 7.33 -3.58
C ARG A 102 -3.72 8.20 -4.25
N GLY A 103 -2.55 8.34 -3.64
CA GLY A 103 -1.41 9.07 -4.19
C GLY A 103 -0.96 8.50 -5.54
N SER A 104 -0.89 7.18 -5.67
CA SER A 104 -0.59 6.53 -6.96
C SER A 104 -1.63 6.85 -8.03
N ALA A 105 -2.92 6.89 -7.68
CA ALA A 105 -3.98 7.23 -8.61
C ALA A 105 -3.93 8.70 -9.06
N TYR A 106 -3.57 9.62 -8.17
CA TYR A 106 -3.32 11.03 -8.54
C TYR A 106 -2.06 11.17 -9.40
N TYR A 107 -1.00 10.43 -9.09
CA TYR A 107 0.22 10.41 -9.89
C TYR A 107 -0.04 9.97 -11.34
N ASP A 108 -0.78 8.87 -11.53
CA ASP A 108 -1.13 8.36 -12.86
C ASP A 108 -2.06 9.32 -13.64
N ARG A 109 -2.77 10.21 -12.95
CA ARG A 109 -3.56 11.30 -13.54
C ARG A 109 -2.75 12.58 -13.81
N GLY A 110 -1.49 12.63 -13.42
CA GLY A 110 -0.64 13.82 -13.53
C GLY A 110 -0.88 14.88 -12.45
N GLU A 111 -1.62 14.56 -11.40
CA GLU A 111 -1.93 15.45 -10.28
C GLU A 111 -0.86 15.32 -9.18
N TYR A 112 0.38 15.68 -9.54
CA TYR A 112 1.57 15.38 -8.74
C TYR A 112 1.60 16.05 -7.36
N ASP A 113 1.12 17.27 -7.23
CA ASP A 113 1.10 17.98 -5.94
C ASP A 113 0.22 17.24 -4.91
N ILE A 114 -0.92 16.72 -5.36
CA ILE A 114 -1.84 15.95 -4.51
C ILE A 114 -1.23 14.58 -4.21
N ALA A 115 -0.59 13.95 -5.20
CA ALA A 115 0.09 12.67 -4.99
C ALA A 115 1.20 12.76 -3.95
N ILE A 116 2.05 13.81 -4.02
CA ILE A 116 3.12 14.07 -3.06
C ILE A 116 2.54 14.25 -1.66
N ALA A 117 1.46 15.01 -1.51
CA ALA A 117 0.81 15.20 -0.21
C ALA A 117 0.30 13.88 0.38
N ASP A 118 -0.32 13.02 -0.44
CA ASP A 118 -0.77 11.69 -0.01
C ASP A 118 0.41 10.79 0.38
N PHE A 119 1.51 10.79 -0.38
CA PHE A 119 2.71 10.02 -0.02
C PHE A 119 3.36 10.54 1.27
N ASP A 120 3.39 11.85 1.48
CA ASP A 120 3.88 12.44 2.74
C ASP A 120 3.02 12.02 3.94
N ASP A 121 1.69 11.98 3.79
CA ASP A 121 0.80 11.51 4.85
C ASP A 121 0.96 10.00 5.11
N ALA A 122 1.17 9.20 4.06
CA ALA A 122 1.55 7.79 4.18
C ALA A 122 2.86 7.59 4.95
N LEU A 123 3.87 8.45 4.71
CA LEU A 123 5.15 8.41 5.42
C LEU A 123 5.00 8.80 6.90
N LYS A 124 4.15 9.79 7.22
CA LYS A 124 3.87 10.21 8.61
C LYS A 124 3.21 9.11 9.43
N LEU A 125 2.36 8.28 8.82
CA LEU A 125 1.71 7.16 9.51
C LEU A 125 2.67 6.00 9.82
N GLY A 126 3.82 5.95 9.16
CA GLY A 126 4.78 4.86 9.30
C GLY A 126 4.30 3.55 8.67
N PRO A 127 5.22 2.60 8.45
CA PRO A 127 4.90 1.33 7.81
C PRO A 127 4.01 0.46 8.71
N PRO A 128 2.98 -0.21 8.15
CA PRO A 128 2.20 -1.19 8.90
C PRO A 128 3.07 -2.42 9.19
N SER A 129 3.55 -2.52 10.44
CA SER A 129 4.32 -3.64 10.99
C SER A 129 5.74 -3.84 10.41
N ALA A 130 6.75 -3.78 11.30
CA ALA A 130 8.11 -4.30 11.20
C ALA A 130 9.07 -3.81 10.09
N THR A 131 8.63 -3.11 9.03
CA THR A 131 9.56 -2.54 8.06
C THR A 131 10.19 -1.25 8.58
N ILE A 132 11.28 -1.38 9.31
CA ILE A 132 12.06 -0.23 9.77
C ILE A 132 12.81 0.37 8.57
N THR A 133 12.60 1.66 8.31
CA THR A 133 13.17 2.39 7.16
C THR A 133 14.00 3.59 7.62
N LEU A 134 15.15 3.79 6.99
CA LEU A 134 15.92 5.03 7.00
C LEU A 134 15.98 5.57 5.57
N ILE A 135 15.48 6.79 5.37
CA ILE A 135 15.52 7.49 4.09
C ILE A 135 16.44 8.70 4.24
N ALA A 136 17.41 8.83 3.34
CA ALA A 136 18.28 10.00 3.26
C ALA A 136 18.09 10.69 1.90
N PHE A 137 17.81 11.98 1.93
CA PHE A 137 17.64 12.84 0.76
C PHE A 137 18.89 13.70 0.57
N ALA A 138 19.30 13.88 -0.69
CA ALA A 138 20.47 14.67 -1.03
C ALA A 138 20.34 16.16 -0.65
N THR A 139 19.11 16.66 -0.53
CA THR A 139 18.81 18.05 -0.12
C THR A 139 17.49 18.08 0.67
N ALA A 140 17.14 19.26 1.20
CA ALA A 140 15.92 19.48 1.95
C ALA A 140 14.66 19.44 1.05
N PRO A 141 13.48 19.10 1.59
CA PRO A 141 12.22 19.16 0.84
C PRO A 141 12.02 20.51 0.15
N GLY A 142 11.57 20.48 -1.11
CA GLY A 142 11.36 21.69 -1.92
C GLY A 142 12.63 22.40 -2.39
N GLN A 143 13.82 21.82 -2.16
CA GLN A 143 15.10 22.35 -2.66
C GLN A 143 15.65 21.47 -3.79
N VAL A 144 16.56 22.03 -4.58
CA VAL A 144 17.25 21.33 -5.67
C VAL A 144 18.63 20.90 -5.18
N ALA A 145 19.00 19.64 -5.39
CA ALA A 145 20.34 19.16 -5.09
C ALA A 145 21.31 19.66 -6.16
N LEU A 146 22.51 20.07 -5.75
CA LEU A 146 23.54 20.50 -6.68
C LEU A 146 24.19 19.30 -7.36
N ASP A 147 24.45 19.39 -8.66
CA ASP A 147 25.17 18.35 -9.41
C ASP A 147 26.66 18.29 -9.07
N GLY A 148 27.22 19.38 -8.52
CA GLY A 148 28.65 19.51 -8.22
C GLY A 148 29.46 19.93 -9.45
N GLU A 149 30.78 20.02 -9.28
CA GLU A 149 31.72 20.43 -10.34
C GLU A 149 32.55 19.25 -10.90
N GLY A 150 32.36 18.05 -10.36
CA GLY A 150 33.15 16.86 -10.69
C GLY A 150 32.29 15.64 -11.01
N ALA A 151 32.89 14.45 -10.90
CA ALA A 151 32.21 13.19 -11.21
C ALA A 151 31.04 12.86 -10.26
N ASN A 152 30.99 13.47 -9.08
CA ASN A 152 29.96 13.24 -8.07
C ASN A 152 29.36 14.56 -7.59
N SER A 153 28.06 14.54 -7.29
CA SER A 153 27.39 15.61 -6.54
C SER A 153 28.02 15.79 -5.15
N PRO A 154 27.86 16.96 -4.51
CA PRO A 154 28.36 17.17 -3.15
C PRO A 154 27.86 16.10 -2.18
N PHE A 155 26.59 15.69 -2.31
CA PHE A 155 26.01 14.63 -1.49
C PHE A 155 26.63 13.26 -1.79
N SER A 156 26.71 12.84 -3.06
CA SER A 156 27.28 11.54 -3.42
C SER A 156 28.76 11.46 -3.03
N ALA A 157 29.50 12.55 -3.21
CA ALA A 157 30.91 12.64 -2.83
C ALA A 157 31.10 12.53 -1.31
N ALA A 158 30.29 13.23 -0.52
CA ALA A 158 30.35 13.13 0.94
C ALA A 158 29.90 11.75 1.43
N LEU A 159 28.80 11.22 0.89
CA LEU A 159 28.30 9.89 1.22
C LEU A 159 29.35 8.82 0.95
N SER A 160 30.01 8.84 -0.21
CA SER A 160 31.03 7.83 -0.53
C SER A 160 32.24 7.85 0.42
N ARG A 161 32.54 9.01 1.03
CA ARG A 161 33.64 9.15 2.00
C ARG A 161 33.29 8.61 3.38
N HIS A 162 32.02 8.72 3.80
CA HIS A 162 31.60 8.30 5.14
C HIS A 162 30.93 6.93 5.17
N ILE A 163 30.34 6.48 4.07
CA ILE A 163 29.68 5.17 3.99
C ILE A 163 30.69 4.05 4.21
N GLY A 164 30.34 3.09 5.07
CA GLY A 164 31.24 1.99 5.42
C GLY A 164 32.40 2.37 6.34
N THR A 165 32.40 3.56 6.96
CA THR A 165 33.35 3.86 8.04
C THR A 165 33.21 2.82 9.16
N PRO A 166 34.25 2.04 9.48
CA PRO A 166 34.19 1.01 10.52
C PRO A 166 33.71 1.57 11.86
N GLY A 167 32.75 0.88 12.48
CA GLY A 167 32.20 1.26 13.77
C GLY A 167 31.40 2.58 13.82
N LEU A 168 31.08 3.19 12.67
CA LEU A 168 30.25 4.39 12.61
C LEU A 168 28.78 4.03 12.41
N GLU A 169 27.93 4.42 13.36
CA GLU A 169 26.48 4.25 13.27
C GLU A 169 25.90 5.07 12.11
N VAL A 170 24.88 4.54 11.43
CA VAL A 170 24.37 5.08 10.15
C VAL A 170 23.77 6.48 10.26
N GLN A 171 23.07 6.83 11.33
CA GLN A 171 22.52 8.17 11.53
C GLN A 171 23.62 9.19 11.87
N GLN A 172 24.65 8.78 12.62
CA GLN A 172 25.86 9.58 12.83
C GLN A 172 26.64 9.77 11.53
N MET A 173 26.76 8.72 10.71
CA MET A 173 27.34 8.78 9.36
C MET A 173 26.62 9.83 8.52
N LEU A 174 25.28 9.77 8.45
CA LEU A 174 24.50 10.78 7.72
C LEU A 174 24.61 12.19 8.31
N THR A 175 24.81 12.32 9.62
CA THR A 175 25.09 13.61 10.27
C THR A 175 26.42 14.18 9.77
N ARG A 176 27.46 13.36 9.61
CA ARG A 176 28.75 13.78 9.03
C ARG A 176 28.62 14.15 7.56
N VAL A 177 27.89 13.34 6.77
CA VAL A 177 27.58 13.65 5.37
C VAL A 177 26.89 15.01 5.27
N ARG A 178 25.86 15.27 6.08
CA ARG A 178 25.17 16.56 6.10
C ARG A 178 26.12 17.71 6.41
N ALA A 179 26.93 17.60 7.46
CA ALA A 179 27.87 18.64 7.85
C ALA A 179 28.86 18.97 6.72
N GLU A 180 29.35 17.95 6.02
CA GLU A 180 30.28 18.13 4.90
C GLU A 180 29.63 18.76 3.67
N VAL A 181 28.41 18.35 3.32
CA VAL A 181 27.67 18.96 2.20
C VAL A 181 27.39 20.44 2.49
N VAL A 182 26.95 20.77 3.71
CA VAL A 182 26.70 22.15 4.11
C VAL A 182 27.98 22.99 4.01
N SER A 183 29.10 22.46 4.50
CA SER A 183 30.41 23.13 4.44
C SER A 183 30.90 23.33 3.00
N SER A 184 30.95 22.26 2.20
CA SER A 184 31.47 22.30 0.82
C SER A 184 30.62 23.15 -0.13
N THR A 185 29.31 23.24 0.13
CA THR A 185 28.38 24.04 -0.69
C THR A 185 28.17 25.45 -0.16
N LYS A 186 28.85 25.86 0.92
CA LYS A 186 28.66 27.17 1.58
C LYS A 186 27.19 27.42 1.96
N ASN A 187 26.56 26.43 2.59
CA ASN A 187 25.15 26.39 3.00
C ASN A 187 24.12 26.40 1.85
N LYS A 188 24.51 26.21 0.59
CA LYS A 188 23.57 26.16 -0.54
C LYS A 188 22.77 24.86 -0.61
N GLN A 189 23.25 23.79 0.02
CA GLN A 189 22.57 22.50 0.04
C GLN A 189 22.63 21.91 1.45
N VAL A 190 21.48 21.44 1.94
CA VAL A 190 21.35 20.82 3.26
C VAL A 190 20.66 19.46 3.10
N PRO A 191 21.40 18.35 3.18
CA PRO A 191 20.80 17.01 3.13
C PRO A 191 19.83 16.76 4.27
N TRP A 192 18.76 15.99 4.02
CA TRP A 192 17.74 15.67 5.01
C TRP A 192 17.63 14.16 5.20
N SER A 193 17.22 13.69 6.38
CA SER A 193 17.00 12.26 6.62
C SER A 193 15.80 12.02 7.53
N ASN A 194 15.04 10.95 7.26
CA ASN A 194 13.94 10.48 8.09
C ASN A 194 14.19 9.02 8.48
N SER A 195 14.01 8.70 9.75
CA SER A 195 14.37 7.41 10.34
C SER A 195 13.22 6.87 11.17
N SER A 196 12.93 5.59 10.98
CA SER A 196 12.09 4.79 11.88
C SER A 196 12.91 3.70 12.59
N LEU A 197 14.26 3.80 12.55
CA LEU A 197 15.20 2.88 13.20
C LEU A 197 14.90 2.74 14.70
N LEU A 198 14.73 1.50 15.16
CA LEU A 198 14.51 1.18 16.59
C LEU A 198 15.83 0.94 17.35
N GLY A 199 16.95 0.89 16.65
CA GLY A 199 18.26 0.64 17.22
C GLY A 199 19.37 1.13 16.31
N GLU A 200 20.60 1.05 16.81
CA GLU A 200 21.80 1.42 16.06
C GLU A 200 22.03 0.46 14.89
N VAL A 201 22.35 1.00 13.73
CA VAL A 201 22.70 0.22 12.54
C VAL A 201 24.10 0.61 12.07
N TYR A 202 24.93 -0.40 11.82
CA TYR A 202 26.30 -0.23 11.37
C TYR A 202 26.44 -0.86 9.99
N LEU A 203 27.03 -0.13 9.04
CA LEU A 203 27.24 -0.61 7.67
C LEU A 203 28.60 -1.31 7.48
N ALA A 204 29.50 -1.15 8.44
CA ALA A 204 30.79 -1.82 8.51
C ALA A 204 31.07 -2.20 9.96
N GLU A 205 31.64 -3.38 10.16
CA GLU A 205 32.01 -3.89 11.48
C GLU A 205 33.11 -3.02 12.12
N LYS A 206 33.28 -3.15 13.44
CA LYS A 206 34.28 -2.42 14.22
C LYS A 206 35.69 -2.97 14.01
#